data_AF-A0A0H4KPZ4-F1
#
_entry.id   AF-A0A0H4KPZ4-F1
#
_cell.length_a   1.000
_cell.length_b   1.000
_cell.length_c   1.000
_cell.angle_alpha   90.00
_cell.angle_beta   90.00
_cell.angle_gamma   90.00
#
_symmetry.space_group_name_H-M   'P 1'
#
loop_
_entity.id
_entity.type
_entity.pdbx_description
1 polymer ?
#
loop_
_entity_poly.entity_id
_entity_poly.type
_entity_poly.pdbx_seq_one_letter_code
_entity_poly.pdbx_strand_id
1 'polypeptide(L)' 'MLKLKNTMIEFDYVNWRGEKSRRTAMVENVWYGSNEYHKEDQWLLEATDRDKQEIRLFAMKDMSNIKYW' A
#
# COMPACT_ATOMS: atom_id res chain seq x y z
N MET A 1 5.53 -4.64 17.70
CA MET A 1 5.52 -5.12 16.30
C MET A 1 4.11 -4.93 15.79
N LEU A 2 3.90 -4.19 14.70
CA LEU A 2 2.56 -4.06 14.11
C LEU A 2 2.07 -5.46 13.73
N LYS A 3 0.84 -5.82 14.13
CA LYS A 3 0.26 -7.15 13.85
C LYS A 3 0.15 -7.48 12.35
N LEU A 4 0.28 -6.47 11.49
CA LEU A 4 0.16 -6.59 10.04
C LEU A 4 1.48 -6.91 9.34
N LYS A 5 2.64 -6.82 10.00
CA LYS A 5 3.91 -7.11 9.34
C LYS A 5 3.95 -8.57 8.87
N ASN A 6 4.42 -8.79 7.64
CA ASN A 6 4.44 -10.07 6.93
C ASN A 6 3.04 -10.65 6.63
N THR A 7 1.96 -9.87 6.78
CA THR A 7 0.63 -10.28 6.34
C THR A 7 0.50 -10.06 4.83
N MET A 8 -0.04 -11.05 4.14
CA MET A 8 -0.41 -10.93 2.74
C MET A 8 -1.77 -10.26 2.62
N ILE A 9 -1.85 -9.24 1.78
CA ILE A 9 -3.09 -8.52 1.52
C ILE A 9 -3.36 -8.40 0.02
N GLU A 10 -4.63 -8.35 -0.32
CA GLU A 10 -5.13 -8.00 -1.64
C GLU A 10 -6.04 -6.79 -1.55
N PHE A 11 -5.86 -5.81 -2.44
CA PHE A 11 -6.62 -4.56 -2.41
C PHE A 11 -6.75 -3.96 -3.80
N ASP A 12 -7.79 -3.14 -3.99
CA ASP A 12 -7.89 -2.25 -5.14
C ASP A 12 -7.13 -0.95 -4.83
N TYR A 13 -6.41 -0.42 -5.81
CA TYR A 13 -5.63 0.80 -5.70
C TYR A 13 -5.81 1.72 -6.91
N VAL A 14 -6.01 3.01 -6.65
CA VAL A 14 -5.99 4.06 -7.66
C VAL A 14 -4.62 4.76 -7.61
N ASN A 15 -3.87 4.73 -8.70
CA ASN A 15 -2.56 5.38 -8.74
C ASN A 15 -2.68 6.90 -9.01
N TRP A 16 -1.54 7.60 -9.01
CA TRP A 16 -1.48 9.04 -9.30
C TRP A 16 -1.98 9.44 -10.70
N ARG A 17 -2.10 8.49 -11.64
CA ARG A 17 -2.71 8.70 -12.97
C ARG A 17 -4.22 8.46 -12.99
N GLY A 18 -4.84 8.14 -11.85
CA GLY A 18 -6.25 7.78 -11.76
C GLY A 18 -6.57 6.36 -12.23
N GLU A 19 -5.56 5.53 -12.50
CA GLU A 19 -5.76 4.16 -12.98
C GLU A 19 -6.07 3.23 -11.81
N LYS A 20 -7.24 2.58 -11.85
CA LYS A 20 -7.63 1.57 -10.88
C LYS A 20 -7.06 0.21 -11.24
N SER A 21 -6.54 -0.50 -10.25
CA SER A 21 -6.02 -1.86 -10.44
C SER A 21 -6.01 -2.65 -9.14
N ARG A 22 -6.04 -3.98 -9.22
CA ARG A 22 -5.93 -4.87 -8.06
C ARG A 22 -4.46 -5.16 -7.77
N ARG A 23 -4.11 -5.29 -6.49
CA ARG A 23 -2.76 -5.49 -5.99
C ARG A 23 -2.74 -6.62 -4.99
N THR A 24 -1.68 -7.43 -5.04
CA THR A 24 -1.32 -8.38 -3.98
C THR A 24 0.04 -7.98 -3.45
N ALA A 25 0.14 -7.72 -2.14
CA ALA A 25 1.39 -7.26 -1.54
C ALA A 25 1.59 -7.82 -0.13
N MET A 26 2.86 -7.97 0.26
CA MET A 26 3.26 -8.34 1.62
C MET A 26 3.56 -7.08 2.42
N VAL A 27 2.86 -6.88 3.53
CA VAL A 27 3.01 -5.68 4.36
C VAL A 27 4.35 -5.67 5.10
N GLU A 28 5.13 -4.60 4.92
CA GLU A 28 6.41 -4.40 5.61
C GLU A 28 6.26 -3.43 6.78
N ASN A 29 5.58 -2.30 6.54
CA ASN A 29 5.41 -1.22 7.51
C ASN A 29 4.16 -0.37 7.21
N VAL A 30 3.60 0.24 8.26
CA VAL A 30 2.51 1.23 8.16
C VAL A 30 2.86 2.41 9.05
N TRP A 31 2.81 3.61 8.48
CA TRP A 31 3.18 4.84 9.20
C TRP A 31 2.40 6.06 8.68
N TYR A 32 2.36 7.13 9.49
CA TYR A 32 1.70 8.38 9.13
C TYR A 32 2.75 9.44 8.80
N GLY A 33 2.58 10.12 7.67
CA GLY A 33 3.43 11.23 7.24
C GLY A 33 3.38 11.45 5.74
N SER A 34 4.43 12.04 5.19
CA SER A 34 4.54 12.43 3.78
C SER A 34 5.94 12.17 3.24
N ASN A 35 6.08 12.17 1.92
CA ASN A 35 7.37 12.06 1.23
C ASN A 35 7.36 12.81 -0.12
N GLU A 36 8.43 12.66 -0.92
CA GLU A 36 8.56 13.35 -2.20
C GLU A 36 7.45 13.02 -3.21
N TYR A 37 6.85 11.83 -3.11
CA TYR A 37 5.77 11.34 -3.97
C TYR A 37 4.37 11.56 -3.36
N HIS A 38 4.26 11.57 -2.03
CA HIS A 38 3.03 11.74 -1.27
C HIS A 38 3.16 12.99 -0.38
N LYS A 39 2.94 14.17 -0.97
CA LYS A 39 3.26 15.45 -0.33
C LYS A 39 2.33 15.86 0.82
N GLU A 40 1.16 15.23 0.91
CA GLU A 40 0.21 15.46 2.00
C GLU A 40 0.40 14.38 3.07
N ASP A 41 0.32 14.79 4.34
CA ASP A 41 0.39 13.86 5.46
C ASP A 41 -0.81 12.90 5.45
N GLN A 42 -0.49 11.61 5.36
CA GLN A 42 -1.47 10.55 5.26
C GLN A 42 -0.91 9.23 5.79
N TRP A 43 -1.77 8.22 5.91
CA TRP A 43 -1.33 6.86 6.18
C TRP A 43 -0.71 6.25 4.93
N LEU A 44 0.52 5.78 5.07
CA LEU A 44 1.29 5.12 4.02
C LEU A 44 1.54 3.66 4.40
N LEU A 45 1.31 2.79 3.42
CA LEU A 45 1.64 1.39 3.48
C LEU A 45 2.91 1.14 2.66
N GLU A 46 3.96 0.67 3.33
CA GLU A 46 5.12 0.08 2.67
C GLU A 46 4.89 -1.43 2.52
N ALA A 47 4.92 -1.92 1.29
CA ALA A 47 4.68 -3.32 1.00
C ALA A 47 5.47 -3.82 -0.21
N THR A 48 5.89 -5.07 -0.18
CA THR A 48 6.48 -5.77 -1.32
C THR A 48 5.37 -6.20 -2.28
N ASP A 49 5.27 -5.52 -3.43
CA ASP A 49 4.30 -5.81 -4.50
C ASP A 49 4.70 -7.10 -5.22
N ARG A 50 3.80 -8.09 -5.27
CA ARG A 50 4.10 -9.42 -5.82
C ARG A 50 4.13 -9.43 -7.34
N ASP A 51 3.33 -8.58 -7.99
CA ASP A 51 3.24 -8.51 -9.44
C ASP A 51 4.47 -7.83 -10.03
N LYS A 52 5.06 -6.89 -9.27
CA LYS A 52 6.24 -6.12 -9.67
C LYS A 52 7.54 -6.61 -9.04
N GLN A 53 7.47 -7.40 -7.97
CA GLN A 53 8.62 -7.83 -7.17
C GLN A 53 9.46 -6.65 -6.64
N GLU A 54 8.77 -5.55 -6.27
CA GLU A 54 9.36 -4.30 -5.82
C GLU A 54 8.70 -3.83 -4.53
N ILE A 55 9.47 -3.17 -3.66
CA ILE A 55 8.91 -2.44 -2.53
C ILE A 55 8.22 -1.19 -3.04
N ARG A 56 6.98 -0.97 -2.62
CA ARG A 56 6.18 0.20 -2.99
C ARG A 56 5.54 0.84 -1.77
N LEU A 57 5.36 2.15 -1.88
CA LEU A 57 4.57 2.95 -0.94
C LEU A 57 3.21 3.22 -1.56
N PHE A 58 2.17 2.80 -0.86
CA PHE A 58 0.78 3.00 -1.23
C PHE A 58 0.14 4.03 -0.31
N ALA A 59 -0.52 5.02 -0.89
CA ALA A 59 -1.40 5.93 -0.17
C ALA A 59 -2.64 5.18 0.31
N MET A 60 -2.83 5.02 1.62
CA MET A 60 -3.97 4.25 2.12
C MET A 60 -5.32 4.90 1.82
N LYS A 61 -5.34 6.22 1.58
CA LYS A 61 -6.55 6.93 1.12
C LYS A 61 -7.05 6.47 -0.25
N ASP A 62 -6.15 5.91 -1.08
CA ASP A 62 -6.44 5.43 -2.43
C ASP A 62 -6.63 3.89 -2.49
N MET A 63 -6.67 3.24 -1.32
CA MET A 63 -6.93 1.80 -1.19
C MET A 63 -8.41 1.51 -0.93
N SER A 64 -8.92 0.42 -1.50
CA SER A 64 -10.28 -0.07 -1.24
C SER A 64 -10.36 -1.60 -1.35
N ASN A 65 -11.48 -2.20 -0.91
CA ASN A 65 -11.75 -3.64 -1.04
C ASN A 65 -10.62 -4.55 -0.50
N ILE A 66 -10.05 -4.17 0.64
CA ILE A 66 -8.92 -4.86 1.28
C ILE A 66 -9.37 -6.22 1.79
N LYS A 67 -8.60 -7.26 1.47
CA LYS A 67 -8.72 -8.62 1.99
C LYS A 67 -7.36 -9.04 2.53
N TYR A 68 -7.37 -9.83 3.61
CA TYR A 68 -6.17 -10.40 4.21
C TYR A 68 -6.39 -11.89 4.44
N TRP A 69 -5.32 -12.67 4.41
CA TRP A 69 -5.33 -14.11 4.66
C TRP A 69 -4.09 -14.54 5.42
#